data_AF-A0A839Z5Y7-F1
#
_entry.id   AF-A0A839Z5Y7-F1
#
_cell.length_a   1.000
_cell.length_b   1.000
_cell.length_c   1.000
_cell.angle_alpha   90.00
_cell.angle_beta   90.00
_cell.angle_gamma   90.00
#
_symmetry.space_group_name_H-M   'P 1'
#
loop_
_entity.id
_entity.type
_entity.pdbx_description
1 polymer ?
#
loop_
_entity_poly.entity_id
_entity_poly.type
_entity_poly.pdbx_seq_one_letter_code
_entity_poly.pdbx_strand_id
1 'polypeptide(L)'
;MHEIHRLEILERLKIGQEIPALKVPYGAAITSGVLQMEIVDEYIRRENSYKSFVAPDKVGDCLRIIMDNPWDKISAEIGQPAAELKSNLKRFVDLRNRIAHEADVNPAYAGIALWPIYSEDVSNSISFIRNIGLGISKAVNSNST
;
A
#
# COMPACT_ATOMS: atom_id res chain seq x y z
N MET A 1 -3.91 4.37 1.87
CA MET A 1 -2.63 3.77 2.36
C MET A 1 -1.91 4.67 3.35
N HIS A 2 -1.56 5.92 3.02
CA HIS A 2 -0.88 6.84 3.96
C HIS A 2 -1.55 6.93 5.33
N GLU A 3 -2.87 7.16 5.35
CA GLU A 3 -3.65 7.28 6.59
C GLU A 3 -3.62 6.01 7.43
N ILE A 4 -3.91 4.87 6.80
CA ILE A 4 -3.96 3.55 7.46
C ILE A 4 -2.60 3.23 8.08
N HIS A 5 -1.52 3.42 7.32
CA HIS A 5 -0.17 3.18 7.78
C HIS A 5 0.19 4.05 8.99
N ARG A 6 -0.17 5.34 8.95
CA ARG A 6 0.05 6.28 10.05
C ARG A 6 -0.72 5.88 11.30
N LEU A 7 -2.01 5.59 11.16
CA LEU A 7 -2.88 5.21 12.28
C LEU A 7 -2.39 3.92 12.96
N GLU A 8 -2.04 2.90 12.17
CA GLU A 8 -1.53 1.63 12.68
C GLU A 8 -0.23 1.79 13.48
N ILE A 9 0.73 2.59 12.98
CA ILE A 9 1.99 2.85 13.70
C ILE A 9 1.72 3.57 15.02
N LEU A 10 0.86 4.60 15.00
CA LEU A 10 0.54 5.35 16.20
C LEU A 10 -0.21 4.48 17.22
N GLU A 11 -1.07 3.57 16.78
CA GLU A 11 -1.78 2.63 17.65
C GLU A 11 -0.81 1.65 18.32
N ARG A 12 0.10 1.05 17.55
CA ARG A 12 1.14 0.15 18.08
C ARG A 12 2.06 0.83 19.10
N LEU A 13 2.45 2.08 18.84
CA LEU A 13 3.22 2.88 19.79
C LEU A 13 2.45 3.15 21.09
N LYS A 14 1.14 3.42 21.01
CA LYS A 14 0.28 3.64 22.19
C LYS A 14 0.18 2.39 23.07
N ILE A 15 0.08 1.21 22.46
CA ILE A 15 -0.02 -0.07 23.19
C ILE A 15 1.36 -0.65 23.58
N GLY A 16 2.46 0.03 23.22
CA GLY A 16 3.82 -0.42 23.53
C GLY A 16 4.28 -1.63 22.72
N GLN A 17 3.64 -1.91 21.58
CA GLN A 17 4.04 -3.00 20.70
C GLN A 17 5.29 -2.59 19.91
N GLU A 18 6.28 -3.47 19.86
CA GLU A 18 7.50 -3.21 19.09
C GLU A 18 7.21 -3.14 17.59
N ILE A 19 7.83 -2.16 16.93
CA ILE A 19 7.76 -1.98 15.47
C ILE A 19 9.20 -2.05 14.92
N PRO A 20 9.73 -3.26 14.70
CA PRO A 20 11.17 -3.48 14.49
C PRO A 20 11.75 -2.72 13.28
N ALA A 21 10.93 -2.51 12.26
CA ALA A 21 11.34 -1.85 11.02
C ALA A 21 11.08 -0.33 11.00
N LEU A 22 10.48 0.24 12.06
CA LEU A 22 10.22 1.68 12.11
C LEU A 22 11.49 2.45 12.47
N LYS A 23 12.00 3.21 11.50
CA LYS A 23 13.04 4.20 11.76
C LYS A 23 12.39 5.49 12.20
N VAL A 24 12.68 5.96 13.42
CA VAL A 24 12.19 7.25 13.92
C VAL A 24 13.36 8.25 14.07
N PRO A 25 13.10 9.56 14.00
CA PRO A 25 14.10 10.58 14.31
C PRO A 25 14.65 10.43 15.74
N TYR A 26 15.90 10.81 15.97
CA TYR A 26 16.52 10.77 17.30
C TYR A 26 15.69 11.48 18.37
N GLY A 27 15.03 12.59 18.03
CA GLY A 27 14.13 13.32 18.93
C GLY A 27 12.97 12.47 19.46
N ALA A 28 12.46 11.52 18.69
CA ALA A 28 11.43 10.58 19.15
C ALA A 28 11.99 9.46 20.05
N ALA A 29 13.29 9.14 19.92
CA ALA A 29 13.93 8.09 20.73
C ALA A 29 14.21 8.55 22.17
N ILE A 30 14.41 9.85 22.38
CA ILE A 30 14.73 10.45 23.69
C ILE A 30 13.50 11.03 24.41
N THR A 31 12.33 10.98 23.77
CA THR A 31 11.09 11.60 24.23
C THR A 31 10.06 10.52 24.54
N SER A 32 9.18 10.78 25.50
CA SER A 32 8.15 9.82 25.94
C SER A 32 6.74 10.41 25.84
N GLY A 33 5.73 9.55 25.71
CA GLY A 33 4.33 9.93 25.80
C GLY A 33 3.84 10.76 24.60
N VAL A 34 3.05 11.81 24.86
CA VAL A 34 2.36 12.59 23.81
C VAL A 34 3.33 13.22 22.82
N LEU A 35 4.43 13.78 23.31
CA LEU A 35 5.42 14.45 22.46
C LEU A 35 6.14 13.46 21.52
N GLN A 36 6.35 12.22 21.96
CA GLN A 36 6.89 11.17 21.10
C GLN A 36 5.94 10.86 19.94
N MET A 37 4.63 10.74 20.23
CA MET A 37 3.61 10.47 19.22
C MET A 37 3.51 11.59 18.19
N GLU A 38 3.61 12.86 18.61
CA GLU A 38 3.59 14.02 17.70
C GLU A 38 4.79 14.03 16.74
N ILE A 39 6.01 13.81 17.27
CA ILE A 39 7.23 13.76 16.46
C ILE A 39 7.15 12.61 15.44
N VAL A 40 6.64 11.45 15.86
CA VAL A 40 6.48 10.30 14.95
C VAL A 40 5.39 10.55 13.91
N ASP A 41 4.26 11.15 14.28
CA ASP A 41 3.18 11.49 13.33
C ASP A 41 3.68 12.44 12.23
N GLU A 42 4.35 13.52 12.63
CA GLU A 42 4.91 14.48 11.70
C GLU A 42 5.95 13.83 10.78
N TYR A 43 6.83 13.00 11.35
CA TYR A 43 7.84 12.27 10.58
C TYR A 43 7.20 11.36 9.53
N ILE A 44 6.21 10.55 9.90
CA ILE A 44 5.51 9.64 8.98
C ILE A 44 4.83 10.43 7.87
N ARG A 45 4.14 11.52 8.20
CA ARG A 45 3.49 12.39 7.21
C ARG A 45 4.51 12.96 6.23
N ARG A 46 5.62 13.48 6.73
CA ARG A 46 6.68 14.06 5.89
C ARG A 46 7.31 13.00 4.99
N GLU A 47 7.73 11.86 5.55
CA GLU A 47 8.37 10.78 4.80
C GLU A 47 7.48 10.13 3.75
N ASN A 48 6.17 10.10 4.00
CA ASN A 48 5.24 9.48 3.07
C ASN A 48 4.59 10.50 2.12
N SER A 49 4.73 11.81 2.34
CA SER A 49 4.10 12.86 1.52
C SER A 49 4.39 12.77 0.03
N TYR A 50 5.59 12.32 -0.34
CA TYR A 50 6.06 12.21 -1.72
C TYR A 50 5.99 10.78 -2.28
N LYS A 51 5.54 9.80 -1.49
CA LYS A 51 5.50 8.38 -1.90
C LYS A 51 4.14 8.06 -2.50
N SER A 52 4.12 7.26 -3.56
CA SER A 52 2.89 6.69 -4.12
C SER A 52 2.82 5.20 -3.76
N PHE A 53 1.88 4.82 -2.89
CA PHE A 53 1.66 3.43 -2.47
C PHE A 53 0.67 2.70 -3.37
N VAL A 54 0.91 2.77 -4.67
CA VAL A 54 0.01 2.18 -5.68
C VAL A 54 0.64 0.94 -6.31
N ALA A 55 1.96 0.96 -6.56
CA ALA A 55 2.68 -0.19 -7.09
C ALA A 55 2.79 -1.33 -6.06
N PRO A 56 2.79 -2.61 -6.48
CA PRO A 56 2.80 -3.75 -5.55
C PRO A 56 3.98 -3.76 -4.58
N ASP A 57 5.18 -3.42 -5.07
CA ASP A 57 6.37 -3.37 -4.22
C ASP A 57 6.26 -2.26 -3.18
N LYS A 58 5.71 -1.09 -3.54
CA LYS A 58 5.49 0.03 -2.62
C LYS A 58 4.44 -0.27 -1.56
N VAL A 59 3.38 -1.00 -1.93
CA VAL A 59 2.41 -1.52 -0.96
C VAL A 59 3.10 -2.51 0.00
N GLY A 60 3.93 -3.42 -0.54
CA GLY A 60 4.71 -4.35 0.26
C GLY A 60 5.65 -3.65 1.25
N ASP A 61 6.43 -2.68 0.79
CA ASP A 61 7.35 -1.90 1.63
C ASP A 61 6.62 -1.18 2.76
N CYS A 62 5.45 -0.61 2.47
CA CYS A 62 4.61 0.06 3.46
C CYS A 62 4.10 -0.92 4.54
N LEU A 63 3.69 -2.13 4.13
CA LEU A 63 3.18 -3.16 5.04
C LEU A 63 4.27 -3.89 5.81
N ARG A 64 5.51 -3.96 5.29
CA ARG A 64 6.65 -4.59 5.98
C ARG A 64 6.97 -3.97 7.34
N ILE A 65 6.56 -2.72 7.56
CA ILE A 65 6.73 -2.06 8.87
C ILE A 65 5.86 -2.72 9.95
N ILE A 66 4.72 -3.31 9.56
CA ILE A 66 3.72 -3.83 10.49
C ILE A 66 3.56 -5.36 10.42
N MET A 67 4.08 -6.00 9.37
CA MET A 67 4.06 -7.46 9.24
C MET A 67 5.19 -7.98 8.35
N ASP A 68 5.68 -9.17 8.67
CA ASP A 68 6.57 -9.91 7.78
C ASP A 68 5.81 -10.54 6.60
N ASN A 69 6.49 -10.60 5.45
CA ASN A 69 6.00 -11.26 4.23
C ASN A 69 4.55 -10.88 3.85
N PRO A 70 4.25 -9.58 3.64
CA PRO A 70 2.88 -9.10 3.53
C PRO A 70 2.09 -9.75 2.40
N TRP A 71 2.73 -9.95 1.24
CA TRP A 71 2.07 -10.54 0.09
C TRP A 71 1.71 -12.01 0.27
N ASP A 72 2.48 -12.76 1.05
CA ASP A 72 2.18 -14.16 1.34
C ASP A 72 1.01 -14.26 2.33
N LYS A 73 0.98 -13.37 3.33
CA LYS A 73 -0.15 -13.27 4.25
C LYS A 73 -1.45 -12.83 3.56
N ILE A 74 -1.39 -11.82 2.70
CA ILE A 74 -2.53 -11.38 1.89
C ILE A 74 -2.99 -12.50 0.95
N SER A 75 -2.03 -13.22 0.34
CA SER A 75 -2.30 -14.36 -0.54
C SER A 75 -3.08 -15.46 0.17
N ALA A 76 -2.71 -15.79 1.41
CA ALA A 76 -3.43 -16.75 2.25
C ALA A 76 -4.86 -16.28 2.56
N GLU A 77 -5.05 -15.00 2.89
CA GLU A 77 -6.37 -14.43 3.20
C GLU A 77 -7.32 -14.35 2.00
N ILE A 78 -6.77 -14.14 0.80
CA ILE A 78 -7.55 -14.01 -0.45
C ILE A 78 -7.73 -15.36 -1.14
N GLY A 79 -6.85 -16.34 -0.90
CA GLY A 79 -6.85 -17.64 -1.58
C GLY A 79 -6.33 -17.57 -3.02
N GLN A 80 -5.48 -16.59 -3.33
CA GLN A 80 -4.86 -16.41 -4.66
C GLN A 80 -3.34 -16.29 -4.54
N PRO A 81 -2.54 -16.82 -5.48
CA PRO A 81 -1.08 -16.74 -5.42
C PRO A 81 -0.56 -15.30 -5.33
N ALA A 82 0.40 -15.05 -4.42
CA ALA A 82 1.00 -13.73 -4.24
C ALA A 82 1.56 -13.12 -5.54
N ALA A 83 2.15 -13.94 -6.42
CA ALA A 83 2.66 -13.50 -7.71
C ALA A 83 1.55 -12.98 -8.64
N GLU A 84 0.40 -13.65 -8.64
CA GLU A 84 -0.76 -13.26 -9.44
C GLU A 84 -1.38 -11.97 -8.91
N LEU A 85 -1.54 -11.84 -7.59
CA LEU A 85 -2.00 -10.62 -6.94
C LEU A 85 -1.11 -9.41 -7.29
N LYS A 86 0.21 -9.58 -7.23
CA LYS A 86 1.16 -8.52 -7.62
C LYS A 86 1.05 -8.16 -9.09
N SER A 87 0.97 -9.17 -9.96
CA SER A 87 0.86 -8.98 -11.42
C SER A 87 -0.42 -8.22 -11.78
N ASN A 88 -1.55 -8.62 -11.22
CA ASN A 88 -2.84 -7.98 -11.43
C ASN A 88 -2.85 -6.54 -10.91
N LEU A 89 -2.33 -6.30 -9.70
CA LEU A 89 -2.21 -4.94 -9.17
C LEU A 89 -1.34 -4.06 -10.10
N LYS A 90 -0.19 -4.58 -10.57
CA LYS A 90 0.67 -3.86 -11.51
C LYS A 90 -0.07 -3.50 -12.80
N ARG A 91 -0.81 -4.45 -13.39
CA ARG A 91 -1.63 -4.20 -14.59
C ARG A 91 -2.62 -3.05 -14.39
N PHE A 92 -3.26 -2.97 -13.22
CA PHE A 92 -4.19 -1.87 -12.92
C PHE A 92 -3.50 -0.53 -12.70
N VAL A 93 -2.31 -0.51 -12.10
CA VAL A 93 -1.48 0.71 -12.03
C VAL A 93 -1.11 1.20 -13.42
N ASP A 94 -0.70 0.28 -14.30
CA ASP A 94 -0.30 0.61 -15.68
C ASP A 94 -1.50 1.14 -16.48
N LEU A 95 -2.68 0.53 -16.33
CA LEU A 95 -3.94 1.04 -16.89
C LEU A 95 -4.23 2.46 -16.43
N ARG A 96 -4.14 2.74 -15.12
CA ARG A 96 -4.36 4.08 -14.56
C ARG A 96 -3.35 5.09 -15.12
N ASN A 97 -2.09 4.70 -15.31
CA ASN A 97 -1.07 5.57 -15.87
C ASN A 97 -1.32 5.87 -17.35
N ARG A 98 -1.75 4.88 -18.14
CA ARG A 98 -2.13 5.06 -19.55
C ARG A 98 -3.29 6.05 -19.72
N ILE A 99 -4.33 5.90 -18.91
CA ILE A 99 -5.50 6.79 -18.93
C ILE A 99 -5.09 8.22 -18.50
N ALA A 100 -4.32 8.35 -17.41
CA ALA A 100 -4.03 9.66 -16.81
C ALA A 100 -2.92 10.44 -17.53
N HIS A 101 -1.93 9.77 -18.11
CA HIS A 101 -0.73 10.41 -18.65
C HIS A 101 -0.52 10.18 -20.15
N GLU A 102 -1.01 9.07 -20.69
CA GLU A 102 -0.80 8.72 -22.11
C GLU A 102 -2.04 9.01 -22.97
N ALA A 103 -3.05 9.69 -22.41
CA ALA A 103 -4.33 10.00 -23.07
C ALA A 103 -5.02 8.77 -23.68
N ASP A 104 -4.77 7.60 -23.10
CA ASP A 104 -5.22 6.30 -23.61
C ASP A 104 -4.73 5.96 -25.05
N VAL A 105 -3.70 6.64 -25.52
CA VAL A 105 -3.15 6.44 -26.86
C VAL A 105 -2.16 5.27 -26.85
N ASN A 106 -2.28 4.37 -27.82
CA ASN A 106 -1.39 3.22 -27.95
C ASN A 106 -0.15 3.57 -28.81
N PRO A 107 1.05 3.67 -28.21
CA PRO A 107 2.26 4.02 -28.94
C PRO A 107 2.72 2.91 -29.91
N ALA A 108 2.30 1.66 -29.70
CA ALA A 108 2.65 0.54 -30.59
C ALA A 108 2.07 0.72 -32.01
N TYR A 109 1.02 1.52 -32.16
CA TYR A 109 0.40 1.85 -33.44
C TYR A 109 0.63 3.31 -33.83
N ALA A 110 1.78 3.89 -33.46
CA ALA A 110 2.13 5.29 -33.71
C ALA A 110 1.06 6.30 -33.25
N GLY A 111 0.29 5.93 -32.21
CA GLY A 111 -0.79 6.74 -31.66
C GLY A 111 -2.07 6.82 -32.49
N ILE A 112 -2.20 5.98 -33.53
CA ILE A 112 -3.39 5.92 -34.39
C ILE A 112 -4.55 5.19 -33.69
N ALA A 113 -4.23 4.28 -32.77
CA ALA A 113 -5.21 3.50 -32.01
C ALA A 113 -5.17 3.84 -30.52
N LEU A 114 -6.30 3.70 -29.85
CA LEU A 114 -6.39 3.73 -28.39
C LEU A 114 -6.04 2.35 -27.80
N TRP A 115 -5.72 2.29 -26.51
CA TRP A 115 -5.65 0.99 -25.84
C TRP A 115 -7.05 0.35 -25.81
N PRO A 116 -7.13 -0.99 -25.90
CA PRO A 116 -8.40 -1.69 -25.76
C PRO A 116 -8.80 -1.75 -24.28
N ILE A 117 -9.28 -0.63 -23.74
CA ILE A 117 -9.78 -0.51 -22.37
C ILE A 117 -11.31 -0.49 -22.42
N TYR A 118 -11.93 -1.37 -21.65
CA TYR A 118 -13.38 -1.50 -21.60
C TYR A 118 -13.92 -1.20 -20.19
N SER A 119 -15.23 -0.98 -20.09
CA SER A 119 -15.91 -0.79 -18.81
C SER A 119 -15.71 -1.96 -17.85
N GLU A 120 -15.56 -3.17 -18.39
CA GLU A 120 -15.25 -4.38 -17.62
C GLU A 120 -13.88 -4.28 -16.93
N ASP A 121 -12.86 -3.71 -17.57
CA ASP A 121 -11.54 -3.51 -16.94
C ASP A 121 -11.66 -2.61 -15.70
N VAL A 122 -12.50 -1.59 -15.74
CA VAL A 122 -12.75 -0.69 -14.60
C VAL A 122 -13.48 -1.42 -13.48
N SER A 123 -14.53 -2.18 -13.81
CA SER A 123 -15.28 -2.97 -12.82
C SER A 123 -14.39 -4.02 -12.13
N ASN A 124 -13.55 -4.70 -12.92
CA ASN A 124 -12.58 -5.68 -12.43
C ASN A 124 -11.52 -5.01 -11.55
N SER A 125 -11.03 -3.83 -11.94
CA SER A 125 -10.08 -3.04 -11.14
C SER A 125 -10.66 -2.68 -9.77
N ILE A 126 -11.90 -2.18 -9.73
CA ILE A 126 -12.57 -1.79 -8.48
C ILE A 126 -12.76 -3.00 -7.56
N SER A 127 -13.27 -4.10 -8.11
CA SER A 127 -13.51 -5.35 -7.38
C SER A 127 -12.21 -5.92 -6.82
N PHE A 128 -11.14 -5.91 -7.63
CA PHE A 128 -9.84 -6.38 -7.22
C PHE A 128 -9.21 -5.50 -6.12
N ILE A 129 -9.23 -4.17 -6.26
CA ILE A 129 -8.71 -3.26 -5.23
C ILE A 129 -9.46 -3.44 -3.91
N ARG A 130 -10.80 -3.61 -3.96
CA ARG A 130 -11.61 -3.91 -2.78
C ARG A 130 -11.16 -5.21 -2.11
N ASN A 131 -10.97 -6.28 -2.89
CA ASN A 131 -10.53 -7.58 -2.37
C ASN A 131 -9.14 -7.50 -1.74
N ILE A 132 -8.19 -6.81 -2.37
CA ILE A 132 -6.87 -6.55 -1.76
C ILE A 132 -7.00 -5.78 -0.46
N GLY A 133 -7.81 -4.71 -0.42
CA GLY A 133 -8.00 -3.92 0.80
C GLY A 133 -8.54 -4.75 1.97
N LEU A 134 -9.51 -5.64 1.69
CA LEU A 134 -10.05 -6.58 2.68
C LEU A 134 -9.00 -7.61 3.11
N GLY A 135 -8.23 -8.16 2.17
CA GLY A 135 -7.15 -9.11 2.48
C GLY A 135 -6.05 -8.49 3.34
N ILE A 136 -5.66 -7.24 3.07
CA ILE A 136 -4.71 -6.48 3.91
C ILE A 136 -5.28 -6.32 5.32
N SER A 137 -6.53 -5.87 5.45
CA SER A 137 -7.15 -5.66 6.76
C SER A 137 -7.18 -6.95 7.61
N LYS A 138 -7.53 -8.08 7.00
CA LYS A 138 -7.50 -9.39 7.68
C LYS A 138 -6.07 -9.80 8.07
N ALA A 139 -5.11 -9.68 7.15
CA ALA A 139 -3.72 -10.04 7.38
C ALA A 139 -3.04 -9.18 8.47
N VAL A 140 -3.48 -7.93 8.65
CA VAL A 140 -3.02 -7.08 9.76
C VAL A 140 -3.56 -7.61 11.08
N ASN A 141 -4.87 -7.87 11.16
CA ASN A 141 -5.54 -8.35 12.37
C ASN A 141 -5.06 -9.74 12.81
N SER A 142 -4.73 -10.63 11.88
CA SER A 142 -4.24 -11.98 12.18
C SER A 142 -2.86 -11.98 12.86
N ASN A 143 -2.10 -10.89 12.81
CA ASN A 143 -0.80 -10.75 13.50
C ASN A 143 -0.91 -10.08 14.89
N SER A 144 -2.10 -9.64 15.27
CA SER A 144 -2.36 -8.99 16.57
C SER A 144 -2.87 -9.98 17.63
N THR A 145 -2.75 -11.29 17.38
CA THR A 145 -3.08 -12.38 18.31
C THR A 145 -1.85 -13.25 18.53
#